data_AF-A0A944BZN3-F1
#
_entry.id   AF-A0A944BZN3-F1
#
_cell.length_a   1.000
_cell.length_b   1.000
_cell.length_c   1.000
_cell.angle_alpha   90.00
_cell.angle_beta   90.00
_cell.angle_gamma   90.00
#
_symmetry.space_group_name_H-M   'P 1'
#
loop_
_entity.id
_entity.type
_entity.pdbx_description
1 polymer ?
#
loop_
_entity_poly.entity_id
_entity_poly.type
_entity_poly.pdbx_seq_one_letter_code
_entity_poly.pdbx_strand_id
1 'polypeptide(L)'
;MTTALLISGGVDSAVACHLLVSRGIRPHLFHIRIVQPGESPDCTAEEDIELSRLTARRYDLPLSVVDLSQAYRDRVTDYVIRSLRLGLTPNPDTLCNPLIKFGAFEETAGKDFDAIATGHYAQSLTDEQGRRWLLTSPDPVKDQTDFLSRLTPAQLRKAVFPIGHLNKAQVRAIADEQHLPSAHRRDSQGLCFLGRTGWRDHVRRYLGEKQGAVIEQETGKQVGTHRGHWFHTVGQRKGLGLGGGPWFVTDKDTERNIIFVTHAENYLLTDSFRLIDFRFPGGDPFEGAARGECLVKIRHTEAPVPATFQRLTPET
;
A
#
# COMPACT_ATOMS: atom_id res chain seq x y z
N MET A 1 7.00 10.21 26.32
CA MET A 1 7.18 9.67 24.95
C MET A 1 6.61 10.70 23.98
N THR A 2 7.47 11.32 23.20
CA THR A 2 7.08 12.26 22.14
C THR A 2 6.52 11.47 20.96
N THR A 3 5.39 11.91 20.41
CA THR A 3 4.68 11.16 19.36
C THR A 3 4.36 12.07 18.19
N ALA A 4 4.82 11.69 17.00
CA ALA A 4 4.33 12.22 15.75
C ALA A 4 3.09 11.41 15.32
N LEU A 5 2.00 12.05 14.93
CA LEU A 5 0.85 11.39 14.30
C LEU A 5 0.76 11.81 12.83
N LEU A 6 0.84 10.84 11.92
CA LEU A 6 0.60 11.06 10.50
C LEU A 6 -0.91 11.20 10.25
N ILE A 7 -1.39 12.43 10.07
CA ILE A 7 -2.80 12.76 9.84
C ILE A 7 -3.04 13.00 8.34
N SER A 8 -4.08 12.36 7.79
CA SER A 8 -4.38 12.43 6.35
C SER A 8 -5.65 13.22 6.02
N GLY A 9 -6.35 13.77 7.03
CA GLY A 9 -7.71 14.31 6.86
C GLY A 9 -8.80 13.22 6.82
N GLY A 10 -8.42 11.95 6.80
CA GLY A 10 -9.33 10.81 6.86
C GLY A 10 -9.78 10.46 8.28
N VAL A 11 -10.95 9.80 8.37
CA VAL A 11 -11.57 9.40 9.64
C VAL A 11 -10.67 8.54 10.52
N ASP A 12 -9.89 7.64 9.93
CA ASP A 12 -9.06 6.67 10.66
C ASP A 12 -7.95 7.37 11.44
N SER A 13 -7.28 8.34 10.80
CA SER A 13 -6.25 9.16 11.44
C SER A 13 -6.82 10.15 12.47
N ALA A 14 -8.05 10.65 12.27
CA ALA A 14 -8.72 11.52 13.23
C ALA A 14 -9.14 10.76 14.50
N VAL A 15 -9.63 9.53 14.36
CA VAL A 15 -9.92 8.65 15.50
C VAL A 15 -8.64 8.22 16.19
N ALA A 16 -7.56 7.93 15.45
CA ALA A 16 -6.24 7.69 16.05
C ALA A 16 -5.78 8.89 16.90
N CYS A 17 -5.97 10.11 16.42
CA CYS A 17 -5.72 11.35 17.18
C CYS A 17 -6.54 11.40 18.46
N HIS A 18 -7.86 11.20 18.36
CA HIS A 18 -8.75 11.19 19.51
C HIS A 18 -8.30 10.17 20.56
N LEU A 19 -8.01 8.94 20.15
CA LEU A 19 -7.62 7.85 21.04
C LEU A 19 -6.26 8.06 21.73
N LEU A 20 -5.34 8.80 21.10
CA LEU A 20 -4.09 9.22 21.74
C LEU A 20 -4.36 10.28 22.80
N VAL A 21 -5.13 11.32 22.44
CA VAL A 21 -5.48 12.42 23.36
C VAL A 21 -6.26 11.92 24.57
N SER A 22 -7.22 11.02 24.38
CA SER A 22 -8.01 10.41 25.46
C SER A 22 -7.15 9.56 26.42
N ARG A 23 -5.94 9.17 26.03
CA ARG A 23 -4.95 8.49 26.89
C ARG A 23 -3.93 9.46 27.51
N GLY A 24 -4.14 10.76 27.37
CA GLY A 24 -3.21 11.79 27.86
C GLY A 24 -1.98 12.02 26.97
N ILE A 25 -1.92 11.40 25.79
CA ILE A 25 -0.82 11.62 24.82
C ILE A 25 -1.21 12.77 23.92
N ARG A 26 -0.39 13.83 23.88
CA ARG A 26 -0.58 14.98 22.98
C ARG A 26 0.41 14.91 21.82
N PRO A 27 0.04 14.35 20.66
CA PRO A 27 0.96 14.20 19.55
C PRO A 27 1.15 15.50 18.77
N HIS A 28 2.29 15.63 18.09
CA HIS A 28 2.45 16.60 17.00
C HIS A 28 1.87 16.02 15.72
N LEU A 29 0.96 16.74 15.07
CA LEU A 29 0.30 16.25 13.87
C LEU A 29 1.12 16.60 12.63
N PHE A 30 1.29 15.63 11.74
CA PHE A 30 1.98 15.81 10.47
C PHE A 30 1.09 15.40 9.31
N HIS A 31 0.80 16.34 8.42
CA HIS A 31 0.18 16.06 7.14
C HIS A 31 1.28 15.94 6.07
N ILE A 32 1.41 14.77 5.43
CA ILE A 32 2.41 14.54 4.39
C ILE A 32 1.81 14.84 3.02
N ARG A 33 2.41 15.78 2.30
CA ARG A 33 2.09 16.05 0.90
C ARG A 33 3.02 15.24 -0.01
N ILE A 34 2.44 14.39 -0.86
CA ILE A 34 3.19 13.51 -1.79
C ILE A 34 2.96 13.84 -3.28
N VAL A 35 2.09 14.81 -3.58
CA VAL A 35 1.81 15.27 -4.95
C VAL A 35 2.17 16.75 -5.03
N GLN A 36 2.85 17.16 -6.10
CA GLN A 36 3.20 18.57 -6.27
C GLN A 36 1.95 19.40 -6.63
N PRO A 37 1.84 20.64 -6.12
CA PRO A 37 0.80 21.57 -6.55
C PRO A 37 0.82 21.74 -8.09
N GLY A 38 -0.34 21.58 -8.73
CA GLY A 38 -0.48 21.72 -10.19
C GLY A 38 -0.26 20.45 -11.02
N GLU A 39 0.27 19.35 -10.44
CA GLU A 39 0.40 18.06 -11.15
C GLU A 39 -0.93 17.28 -11.27
N SER A 40 -1.95 17.70 -10.52
CA SER A 40 -3.30 17.16 -10.56
C SER A 40 -4.31 18.32 -10.50
N PRO A 41 -5.12 18.54 -11.55
CA PRO A 41 -6.19 19.55 -11.57
C PRO A 41 -7.26 19.33 -10.49
N ASP A 42 -7.38 18.09 -9.99
CA ASP A 42 -8.40 17.64 -9.04
C ASP A 42 -7.76 17.27 -7.68
N CYS A 43 -6.91 18.14 -7.15
CA CYS A 43 -6.19 17.87 -5.91
C CYS A 43 -7.11 18.06 -4.68
N THR A 44 -7.51 16.97 -4.02
CA THR A 44 -8.23 17.03 -2.72
C THR A 44 -7.32 17.40 -1.54
N ALA A 45 -6.02 17.60 -1.79
CA ALA A 45 -5.04 17.78 -0.73
C ALA A 45 -5.38 18.98 0.16
N GLU A 46 -5.91 20.08 -0.38
CA GLU A 46 -6.28 21.22 0.46
C GLU A 46 -7.47 20.93 1.37
N GLU A 47 -8.45 20.14 0.91
CA GLU A 47 -9.54 19.68 1.77
C GLU A 47 -9.03 18.74 2.87
N ASP A 48 -8.09 17.84 2.54
CA ASP A 48 -7.47 16.91 3.47
C ASP A 48 -6.62 17.65 4.54
N ILE A 49 -5.88 18.67 4.12
CA ILE A 49 -5.12 19.55 5.01
C ILE A 49 -6.07 20.35 5.90
N GLU A 50 -7.17 20.87 5.36
CA GLU A 50 -8.13 21.63 6.15
C GLU A 50 -8.81 20.77 7.22
N LEU A 51 -9.22 19.53 6.88
CA LEU A 51 -9.70 18.59 7.89
C LEU A 51 -8.65 18.27 8.96
N SER A 52 -7.38 18.14 8.55
CA SER A 52 -6.28 17.96 9.48
C SER A 52 -6.12 19.16 10.43
N ARG A 53 -6.27 20.40 9.92
CA ARG A 53 -6.26 21.64 10.73
C ARG A 53 -7.44 21.68 11.70
N LEU A 54 -8.64 21.30 11.25
CA LEU A 54 -9.83 21.26 12.12
C LEU A 54 -9.65 20.25 13.25
N THR A 55 -9.10 19.06 12.98
CA THR A 55 -8.75 18.09 14.02
C THR A 55 -7.69 18.64 14.97
N ALA A 56 -6.64 19.28 14.46
CA ALA A 56 -5.60 19.90 15.27
C ALA A 56 -6.17 20.96 16.23
N ARG A 57 -7.01 21.87 15.72
CA ARG A 57 -7.67 22.92 16.52
C ARG A 57 -8.58 22.36 17.59
N ARG A 58 -9.35 21.31 17.28
CA ARG A 58 -10.25 20.66 18.24
C ARG A 58 -9.52 20.18 19.50
N TYR A 59 -8.32 19.63 19.32
CA TYR A 59 -7.53 19.07 20.41
C TYR A 59 -6.40 19.98 20.88
N ASP A 60 -6.33 21.22 20.39
CA ASP A 60 -5.25 22.17 20.67
C ASP A 60 -3.86 21.51 20.49
N LEU A 61 -3.63 20.97 19.29
CA LEU A 61 -2.40 20.27 18.91
C LEU A 61 -1.68 21.03 17.79
N PRO A 62 -0.34 21.00 17.76
CA PRO A 62 0.41 21.55 16.64
C PRO A 62 0.23 20.68 15.39
N LEU A 63 0.19 21.34 14.23
CA LEU A 63 0.13 20.70 12.91
C LEU A 63 1.22 21.26 12.00
N SER A 64 2.00 20.37 11.39
CA SER A 64 2.95 20.70 10.34
C SER A 64 2.60 19.99 9.04
N VAL A 65 2.73 20.70 7.92
CA VAL A 65 2.64 20.10 6.59
C VAL A 65 4.06 19.83 6.12
N VAL A 66 4.35 18.58 5.76
CA VAL A 66 5.68 18.15 5.27
C VAL A 66 5.55 17.75 3.82
N ASP A 67 6.32 18.43 2.96
CA ASP A 67 6.36 18.09 1.54
C ASP A 67 7.38 16.98 1.30
N LEU A 68 6.89 15.81 0.90
CA LEU A 68 7.68 14.65 0.50
C LEU A 68 7.39 14.26 -0.96
N SER A 69 6.86 15.18 -1.78
CA SER A 69 6.50 14.91 -3.18
C SER A 69 7.70 14.48 -4.02
N GLN A 70 8.86 15.11 -3.83
CA GLN A 70 10.09 14.71 -4.51
C GLN A 70 10.56 13.32 -4.06
N ALA A 71 10.59 13.06 -2.74
CA ALA A 71 10.93 11.74 -2.22
C ALA A 71 9.95 10.66 -2.70
N TYR A 72 8.66 10.99 -2.84
CA TYR A 72 7.65 10.08 -3.39
C TYR A 72 7.94 9.74 -4.85
N ARG A 73 8.22 10.77 -5.68
CA ARG A 73 8.59 10.59 -7.08
C ARG A 73 9.82 9.68 -7.21
N ASP A 74 10.90 10.01 -6.52
CA ASP A 74 12.19 9.32 -6.64
C ASP A 74 12.16 7.88 -6.09
N ARG A 75 11.42 7.65 -5.00
CA ARG A 75 11.45 6.35 -4.29
C ARG A 75 10.31 5.43 -4.68
N VAL A 76 9.13 5.97 -5.01
CA VAL A 76 7.91 5.18 -5.27
C VAL A 76 7.54 5.23 -6.75
N THR A 77 7.38 6.42 -7.33
CA THR A 77 6.98 6.54 -8.74
C THR A 77 8.01 5.90 -9.67
N ASP A 78 9.30 6.20 -9.50
CA ASP A 78 10.36 5.63 -10.33
C ASP A 78 10.42 4.11 -10.25
N TYR A 79 10.25 3.54 -9.05
CA TYR A 79 10.14 2.09 -8.86
C TYR A 79 8.96 1.53 -9.65
N VAL A 80 7.77 2.14 -9.49
CA VAL A 80 6.55 1.71 -10.17
C VAL A 80 6.72 1.73 -11.69
N ILE A 81 7.23 2.83 -12.25
CA ILE A 81 7.44 2.98 -13.69
C ILE A 81 8.47 1.96 -14.20
N ARG A 82 9.56 1.73 -13.48
CA ARG A 82 10.55 0.71 -13.82
C ARG A 82 9.96 -0.70 -13.80
N SER A 83 9.21 -1.05 -12.75
CA SER A 83 8.55 -2.37 -12.65
C SER A 83 7.56 -2.60 -13.78
N LEU A 84 6.78 -1.58 -14.15
CA LEU A 84 5.84 -1.67 -15.26
C LEU A 84 6.54 -1.89 -16.61
N ARG A 85 7.68 -1.24 -16.85
CA ARG A 85 8.52 -1.48 -18.05
C ARG A 85 9.05 -2.91 -18.12
N LEU A 86 9.29 -3.52 -16.97
CA LEU A 86 9.71 -4.93 -16.85
C LEU A 86 8.52 -5.90 -16.91
N GLY A 87 7.30 -5.43 -17.22
CA GLY A 87 6.12 -6.30 -17.28
C GLY A 87 5.66 -6.78 -15.90
N LEU A 88 6.08 -6.16 -14.79
CA LEU A 88 5.58 -6.48 -13.47
C LEU A 88 4.37 -5.61 -13.12
N THR A 89 3.57 -6.03 -12.14
CA THR A 89 2.49 -5.22 -11.57
C THR A 89 2.89 -4.78 -10.16
N PRO A 90 3.43 -3.57 -9.99
CA PRO A 90 3.87 -3.09 -8.68
C PRO A 90 2.69 -2.72 -7.78
N ASN A 91 2.88 -2.85 -6.46
CA ASN A 91 1.97 -2.31 -5.46
C ASN A 91 2.64 -1.08 -4.81
N PRO A 92 2.26 0.17 -5.18
CA PRO A 92 2.89 1.36 -4.61
C PRO A 92 2.55 1.60 -3.12
N ASP A 93 1.44 1.06 -2.62
CA ASP A 93 1.05 1.27 -1.22
C ASP A 93 1.96 0.48 -0.26
N THR A 94 2.43 -0.71 -0.66
CA THR A 94 3.42 -1.48 0.11
C THR A 94 4.81 -0.82 0.15
N LEU A 95 5.05 0.16 -0.74
CA LEU A 95 6.28 0.96 -0.80
C LEU A 95 6.15 2.26 -0.02
N CYS A 96 4.98 2.90 -0.07
CA CYS A 96 4.73 4.19 0.57
C CYS A 96 5.01 4.14 2.09
N ASN A 97 4.62 3.04 2.76
CA ASN A 97 4.86 2.90 4.20
C ASN A 97 6.37 2.89 4.54
N PRO A 98 7.18 1.94 4.06
CA PRO A 98 8.62 1.91 4.40
C PRO A 98 9.43 3.06 3.79
N LEU A 99 9.09 3.57 2.61
CA LEU A 99 9.93 4.56 1.91
C LEU A 99 9.56 6.00 2.24
N ILE A 100 8.29 6.26 2.58
CA ILE A 100 7.76 7.62 2.79
C ILE A 100 7.37 7.81 4.25
N LYS A 101 6.34 7.11 4.75
CA LYS A 101 5.81 7.33 6.12
C LYS A 101 6.82 7.01 7.23
N PHE A 102 7.59 5.93 7.07
CA PHE A 102 8.63 5.51 8.02
C PHE A 102 10.05 5.65 7.44
N GLY A 103 10.17 6.24 6.24
CA GLY A 103 11.44 6.49 5.56
C GLY A 103 11.70 7.99 5.46
N ALA A 104 11.31 8.62 4.35
CA ALA A 104 11.55 10.04 4.11
C ALA A 104 10.98 10.96 5.22
N PHE A 105 9.82 10.63 5.78
CA PHE A 105 9.28 11.35 6.93
C PHE A 105 10.16 11.21 8.17
N GLU A 106 10.65 10.00 8.46
CA GLU A 106 11.57 9.74 9.57
C GLU A 106 12.85 10.57 9.43
N GLU A 107 13.45 10.58 8.24
CA GLU A 107 14.65 11.37 7.93
C GLU A 107 14.45 12.89 8.11
N THR A 108 13.24 13.38 7.78
CA THR A 108 12.91 14.80 7.74
C THR A 108 12.48 15.35 9.09
N ALA A 109 11.51 14.70 9.74
CA ALA A 109 10.86 15.19 10.96
C ALA A 109 10.64 14.10 12.01
N GLY A 110 10.39 12.86 11.58
CA GLY A 110 10.08 11.76 12.50
C GLY A 110 11.20 11.45 13.47
N LYS A 111 12.48 11.63 13.08
CA LYS A 111 13.68 11.41 13.92
C LYS A 111 13.64 12.12 15.29
N ASP A 112 12.91 13.24 15.39
CA ASP A 112 12.81 14.04 16.61
C ASP A 112 11.73 13.51 17.58
N PHE A 113 11.07 12.41 17.24
CA PHE A 113 10.00 11.79 18.04
C PHE A 113 10.38 10.37 18.46
N ASP A 114 9.84 9.91 19.58
CA ASP A 114 10.02 8.54 20.07
C ASP A 114 9.10 7.54 19.32
N ALA A 115 7.96 8.00 18.81
CA ALA A 115 6.97 7.19 18.09
C ALA A 115 6.38 7.91 16.87
N ILE A 116 6.01 7.12 15.87
CA ILE A 116 5.22 7.54 14.71
C ILE A 116 3.90 6.77 14.73
N ALA A 117 2.83 7.45 15.12
CA ALA A 117 1.47 6.93 15.09
C ALA A 117 0.84 7.10 13.70
N THR A 118 0.03 6.12 13.31
CA THR A 118 -0.73 6.16 12.05
C THR A 118 -2.14 5.58 12.26
N GLY A 119 -3.08 5.95 11.40
CA GLY A 119 -4.42 5.37 11.37
C GLY A 119 -4.49 4.04 10.60
N HIS A 120 -3.46 3.19 10.66
CA HIS A 120 -3.52 1.87 10.03
C HIS A 120 -4.24 0.85 10.91
N TYR A 121 -5.01 -0.03 10.27
CA TYR A 121 -5.59 -1.22 10.87
C TYR A 121 -4.54 -2.33 10.94
N ALA A 122 -3.67 -2.23 11.94
CA ALA A 122 -2.67 -3.24 12.27
C ALA A 122 -2.37 -3.15 13.76
N GLN A 123 -1.83 -4.22 14.34
CA GLN A 123 -1.42 -4.24 15.74
C GLN A 123 0.08 -4.46 15.83
N SER A 124 0.63 -4.20 17.02
CA SER A 124 2.02 -4.52 17.30
C SER A 124 2.17 -4.99 18.73
N LEU A 125 3.04 -5.97 18.95
CA LEU A 125 3.35 -6.50 20.27
C LEU A 125 4.87 -6.49 20.46
N THR A 126 5.35 -6.07 21.62
CA THR A 126 6.76 -6.25 21.98
C THR A 126 6.87 -7.51 22.84
N ASP A 127 7.74 -8.44 22.45
CA ASP A 127 8.00 -9.65 23.22
C ASP A 127 8.94 -9.39 24.42
N GLU A 128 9.16 -10.42 25.24
CA GLU A 128 10.02 -10.36 26.43
C GLU A 128 11.49 -10.02 26.09
N GLN A 129 11.91 -10.26 24.84
CA GLN A 129 13.26 -9.95 24.34
C GLN A 129 13.35 -8.52 23.77
N GLY A 130 12.27 -7.74 23.83
CA GLY A 130 12.22 -6.39 23.30
C GLY A 130 12.05 -6.32 21.77
N ARG A 131 11.79 -7.45 21.09
CA ARG A 131 11.49 -7.46 19.66
C ARG A 131 10.05 -7.07 19.44
N ARG A 132 9.80 -6.21 18.45
CA ARG A 132 8.46 -5.74 18.12
C ARG A 132 7.92 -6.49 16.92
N TRP A 133 6.78 -7.14 17.10
CA TRP A 133 6.08 -7.94 16.11
C TRP A 133 4.93 -7.15 15.48
N LEU A 134 4.70 -7.34 14.18
CA LEU A 134 3.55 -6.82 13.47
C LEU A 134 2.45 -7.89 13.49
N LEU A 135 1.25 -7.50 13.93
CA LEU A 135 0.11 -8.38 14.10
C LEU A 135 -1.08 -7.89 13.27
N THR A 136 -1.93 -8.81 12.85
CA THR A 136 -3.13 -8.53 12.05
C THR A 136 -4.16 -7.73 12.84
N SER A 137 -4.98 -6.97 12.11
CA SER A 137 -6.20 -6.36 12.64
C SER A 137 -7.27 -7.41 12.93
N PRO A 138 -8.14 -7.22 13.94
CA PRO A 138 -9.34 -8.05 14.11
C PRO A 138 -10.38 -7.85 12.98
N ASP A 139 -10.24 -6.81 12.16
CA ASP A 139 -11.05 -6.58 10.97
C ASP A 139 -10.40 -7.23 9.74
N PRO A 140 -10.90 -8.39 9.25
CA PRO A 140 -10.25 -9.10 8.14
C PRO A 140 -10.37 -8.37 6.80
N VAL A 141 -11.31 -7.44 6.67
CA VAL A 141 -11.53 -6.66 5.44
C VAL A 141 -10.63 -5.43 5.41
N LYS A 142 -10.39 -4.83 6.58
CA LYS A 142 -9.54 -3.63 6.71
C LYS A 142 -8.13 -3.93 7.18
N ASP A 143 -7.75 -5.17 7.48
CA ASP A 143 -6.39 -5.52 7.88
C ASP A 143 -5.35 -5.03 6.86
N GLN A 144 -4.49 -4.11 7.30
CA GLN A 144 -3.50 -3.41 6.47
C GLN A 144 -2.07 -3.91 6.71
N THR A 145 -1.90 -5.06 7.37
CA THR A 145 -0.57 -5.63 7.64
C THR A 145 0.22 -5.95 6.38
N ASP A 146 -0.44 -6.31 5.28
CA ASP A 146 0.21 -6.55 3.99
C ASP A 146 0.85 -5.29 3.40
N PHE A 147 0.24 -4.11 3.57
CA PHE A 147 0.85 -2.82 3.21
C PHE A 147 2.03 -2.43 4.12
N LEU A 148 2.11 -3.01 5.32
CA LEU A 148 3.18 -2.79 6.30
C LEU A 148 4.24 -3.91 6.29
N SER A 149 4.07 -4.93 5.46
CA SER A 149 4.93 -6.12 5.38
C SER A 149 6.40 -5.82 5.02
N ARG A 150 6.65 -4.66 4.43
CA ARG A 150 7.98 -4.21 4.00
C ARG A 150 8.70 -3.30 4.98
N LEU A 151 8.12 -3.03 6.17
CA LEU A 151 8.82 -2.28 7.20
C LEU A 151 10.08 -3.02 7.65
N THR A 152 11.11 -2.25 8.00
CA THR A 152 12.29 -2.79 8.68
C THR A 152 12.03 -2.93 10.19
N PRO A 153 12.81 -3.76 10.91
CA PRO A 153 12.72 -3.84 12.38
C PRO A 153 12.89 -2.48 13.07
N ALA A 154 13.78 -1.62 12.56
CA ALA A 154 13.97 -0.27 13.10
C ALA A 154 12.71 0.59 12.95
N GLN A 155 12.06 0.54 11.77
CA GLN A 155 10.82 1.27 11.50
C GLN A 155 9.65 0.74 12.34
N LEU A 156 9.49 -0.58 12.42
CA LEU A 156 8.42 -1.19 13.18
C LEU A 156 8.52 -0.85 14.67
N ARG A 157 9.74 -0.81 15.24
CA ARG A 157 9.96 -0.36 16.64
C ARG A 157 9.36 1.01 16.94
N LYS A 158 9.30 1.90 15.96
CA LYS A 158 8.76 3.27 16.11
C LYS A 158 7.27 3.39 15.77
N ALA A 159 6.73 2.44 15.00
CA ALA A 159 5.36 2.51 14.48
C ALA A 159 4.31 2.28 15.57
N VAL A 160 3.29 3.13 15.68
CA VAL A 160 2.17 2.96 16.63
C VAL A 160 0.85 2.96 15.87
N PHE A 161 -0.08 2.08 16.27
CA PHE A 161 -1.36 1.87 15.58
C PHE A 161 -2.53 2.03 16.58
N PRO A 162 -2.94 3.27 16.91
CA PRO A 162 -3.92 3.51 17.97
C PRO A 162 -5.28 2.86 17.74
N ILE A 163 -5.67 2.64 16.46
CA ILE A 163 -6.94 2.05 16.07
C ILE A 163 -6.85 0.55 15.79
N GLY A 164 -5.67 -0.08 15.92
CA GLY A 164 -5.41 -1.44 15.45
C GLY A 164 -6.29 -2.53 16.05
N HIS A 165 -6.86 -2.28 17.23
CA HIS A 165 -7.76 -3.20 17.95
C HIS A 165 -9.23 -3.02 17.58
N LEU A 166 -9.56 -2.08 16.69
CA LEU A 166 -10.93 -1.72 16.32
C LEU A 166 -11.25 -2.20 14.91
N ASN A 167 -12.50 -2.57 14.70
CA ASN A 167 -13.04 -2.73 13.35
C ASN A 167 -13.50 -1.39 12.77
N LYS A 168 -13.77 -1.37 11.46
CA LYS A 168 -14.17 -0.14 10.76
C LYS A 168 -15.42 0.51 11.33
N ALA A 169 -16.41 -0.31 11.71
CA ALA A 169 -17.68 0.18 12.25
C ALA A 169 -17.47 0.89 13.59
N GLN A 170 -16.62 0.34 14.47
CA GLN A 170 -16.25 0.97 15.75
C GLN A 170 -15.52 2.30 15.52
N VAL A 171 -14.58 2.35 14.56
CA VAL A 171 -13.90 3.61 14.21
C VAL A 171 -14.91 4.67 13.74
N ARG A 172 -15.88 4.29 12.91
CA ARG A 172 -16.95 5.21 12.47
C ARG A 172 -17.83 5.67 13.62
N ALA A 173 -18.26 4.76 14.49
CA ALA A 173 -19.06 5.09 15.66
C ALA A 173 -18.34 6.09 16.57
N ILE A 174 -17.07 5.86 16.88
CA ILE A 174 -16.26 6.82 17.67
C ILE A 174 -16.18 8.17 16.96
N ALA A 175 -15.98 8.18 15.64
CA ALA A 175 -15.91 9.45 14.91
C ALA A 175 -17.23 10.24 14.97
N ASP A 176 -18.36 9.56 14.85
CA ASP A 176 -19.70 10.16 14.91
C ASP A 176 -20.03 10.64 16.33
N GLU A 177 -19.82 9.79 17.35
CA GLU A 177 -20.03 10.10 18.78
C GLU A 177 -19.19 11.29 19.24
N GLN A 178 -17.95 11.37 18.77
CA GLN A 178 -17.03 12.45 19.11
C GLN A 178 -17.17 13.66 18.19
N HIS A 179 -18.14 13.64 17.27
CA HIS A 179 -18.40 14.69 16.28
C HIS A 179 -17.12 15.17 15.58
N LEU A 180 -16.29 14.23 15.14
CA LEU A 180 -15.03 14.56 14.49
C LEU A 180 -15.29 15.22 13.12
N PRO A 181 -14.47 16.21 12.70
CA PRO A 181 -14.66 16.90 11.41
C PRO A 181 -14.75 15.96 10.20
N SER A 182 -14.03 14.84 10.24
CA SER A 182 -13.97 13.83 9.19
C SER A 182 -14.97 12.68 9.35
N ALA A 183 -15.90 12.73 10.32
CA ALA A 183 -16.75 11.60 10.71
C ALA A 183 -17.53 10.99 9.54
N HIS A 184 -18.09 11.83 8.68
CA HIS A 184 -18.86 11.42 7.50
C HIS A 184 -18.05 11.42 6.19
N ARG A 185 -16.73 11.66 6.23
CA ARG A 185 -15.88 11.61 5.04
C ARG A 185 -15.78 10.18 4.53
N ARG A 186 -16.00 9.94 3.23
CA ARG A 186 -15.85 8.61 2.63
C ARG A 186 -14.40 8.12 2.75
N ASP A 187 -14.23 6.80 2.82
CA ASP A 187 -12.89 6.21 2.75
C ASP A 187 -12.24 6.54 1.41
N SER A 188 -10.95 6.84 1.42
CA SER A 188 -10.16 6.95 0.19
C SER A 188 -10.18 5.60 -0.53
N GLN A 189 -10.58 5.63 -1.81
CA GLN A 189 -10.58 4.46 -2.69
C GLN A 189 -9.48 4.65 -3.74
N GLY A 190 -8.68 3.61 -3.98
CA GLY A 190 -7.56 3.67 -4.93
C GLY A 190 -6.25 4.19 -4.33
N LEU A 191 -5.26 4.39 -5.20
CA LEU A 191 -3.91 4.77 -4.80
C LEU A 191 -3.87 6.23 -4.32
N CYS A 192 -3.28 6.46 -3.14
CA CYS A 192 -3.29 7.74 -2.43
C CYS A 192 -2.82 8.95 -3.27
N PHE A 193 -1.90 8.75 -4.21
CA PHE A 193 -1.30 9.80 -5.03
C PHE A 193 -2.04 10.08 -6.36
N LEU A 194 -2.97 9.21 -6.76
CA LEU A 194 -3.64 9.35 -8.05
C LEU A 194 -4.74 10.43 -8.03
N GLY A 195 -5.24 10.79 -6.84
CA GLY A 195 -6.39 11.69 -6.72
C GLY A 195 -7.56 11.18 -7.56
N ARG A 196 -8.12 12.03 -8.42
CA ARG A 196 -9.16 11.65 -9.39
C ARG A 196 -8.61 11.21 -10.75
N THR A 197 -7.31 11.34 -11.00
CA THR A 197 -6.71 10.85 -12.26
C THR A 197 -6.64 9.33 -12.24
N GLY A 198 -7.08 8.68 -13.32
CA GLY A 198 -7.05 7.22 -13.40
C GLY A 198 -5.61 6.69 -13.45
N TRP A 199 -5.38 5.50 -12.90
CA TRP A 199 -4.10 4.78 -12.98
C TRP A 199 -3.54 4.75 -14.41
N ARG A 200 -4.40 4.48 -15.39
CA ARG A 200 -4.02 4.41 -16.80
C ARG A 200 -3.47 5.75 -17.32
N ASP A 201 -4.08 6.86 -16.95
CA ASP A 201 -3.61 8.19 -17.34
C ASP A 201 -2.29 8.54 -16.68
N HIS A 202 -2.14 8.18 -15.40
CA HIS A 202 -0.87 8.33 -14.71
C HIS A 202 0.25 7.57 -15.42
N VAL A 203 0.08 6.27 -15.69
CA VAL A 203 1.09 5.46 -16.38
C VAL A 203 1.36 5.98 -17.80
N ARG A 204 0.32 6.40 -18.53
CA ARG A 204 0.45 6.97 -19.88
C ARG A 204 1.32 8.23 -19.92
N ARG A 205 1.30 9.07 -18.88
CA ARG A 205 2.19 10.25 -18.80
C ARG A 205 3.68 9.90 -18.77
N TYR A 206 4.04 8.75 -18.21
CA TYR A 206 5.43 8.32 -18.05
C TYR A 206 5.91 7.33 -19.12
N LEU A 207 5.02 6.45 -19.58
CA LEU A 207 5.37 5.36 -20.51
C LEU A 207 4.75 5.51 -21.90
N GLY A 208 3.80 6.43 -22.08
CA GLY A 208 3.03 6.54 -23.32
C GLY A 208 2.16 5.32 -23.59
N GLU A 209 1.75 5.20 -24.86
CA GLU A 209 1.10 4.00 -25.40
C GLU A 209 2.02 3.39 -26.47
N LYS A 210 2.17 2.06 -26.47
CA LYS A 210 2.93 1.33 -27.49
C LYS A 210 2.10 0.12 -27.93
N GLN A 211 1.61 0.15 -29.16
CA GLN A 211 0.79 -0.93 -29.67
C GLN A 211 1.56 -2.26 -29.70
N GLY A 212 0.92 -3.33 -29.29
CA GLY A 212 1.48 -4.68 -29.24
C GLY A 212 0.44 -5.73 -29.58
N ALA A 213 0.88 -6.94 -29.91
CA ALA A 213 -0.01 -8.05 -30.29
C ALA A 213 -0.60 -8.72 -29.05
N VAL A 214 -1.84 -9.21 -29.18
CA VAL A 214 -2.46 -10.10 -28.20
C VAL A 214 -2.51 -11.50 -28.79
N ILE A 215 -1.85 -12.45 -28.15
CA ILE A 215 -1.70 -13.82 -28.64
C ILE A 215 -2.45 -14.79 -27.73
N GLU A 216 -3.24 -15.69 -28.31
CA GLU A 216 -3.85 -16.80 -27.60
C GLU A 216 -2.78 -17.83 -27.21
N GLN A 217 -2.70 -18.14 -25.91
CA GLN A 217 -1.67 -19.00 -25.32
C GLN A 217 -1.66 -20.40 -25.96
N GLU A 218 -2.83 -20.96 -26.21
CA GLU A 218 -3.02 -22.34 -26.67
C GLU A 218 -2.68 -22.53 -28.14
N THR A 219 -3.02 -21.55 -28.98
CA THR A 219 -2.92 -21.69 -30.43
C THR A 219 -1.79 -20.90 -31.06
N GLY A 220 -1.21 -19.95 -30.31
CA GLY A 220 -0.25 -18.98 -30.83
C GLY A 220 -0.86 -17.98 -31.83
N LYS A 221 -2.18 -17.99 -32.03
CA LYS A 221 -2.85 -17.07 -32.97
C LYS A 221 -2.94 -15.69 -32.36
N GLN A 222 -2.71 -14.68 -33.18
CA GLN A 222 -3.01 -13.31 -32.80
C GLN A 222 -4.53 -13.11 -32.80
N VAL A 223 -5.09 -12.75 -31.64
CA VAL A 223 -6.53 -12.52 -31.43
C VAL A 223 -6.88 -11.04 -31.27
N GLY A 224 -5.88 -10.15 -31.21
CA GLY A 224 -6.10 -8.71 -31.13
C GLY A 224 -4.82 -7.90 -31.00
N THR A 225 -4.98 -6.66 -30.51
CA THR A 225 -3.89 -5.75 -30.16
C THR A 225 -4.17 -5.04 -28.84
N HIS A 226 -3.12 -4.58 -28.16
CA HIS A 226 -3.21 -3.79 -26.94
C HIS A 226 -2.38 -2.50 -27.07
N ARG A 227 -2.47 -1.60 -26.08
CA ARG A 227 -1.84 -0.27 -26.13
C ARG A 227 -0.55 -0.14 -25.31
N GLY A 228 0.04 -1.26 -24.93
CA GLY A 228 1.24 -1.33 -24.09
C GLY A 228 1.08 -2.36 -22.99
N HIS A 229 2.07 -3.24 -22.80
CA HIS A 229 1.97 -4.35 -21.85
C HIS A 229 1.89 -3.87 -20.40
N TRP A 230 2.39 -2.68 -20.10
CA TRP A 230 2.31 -2.02 -18.79
C TRP A 230 0.89 -1.63 -18.36
N PHE A 231 -0.10 -1.71 -19.25
CA PHE A 231 -1.51 -1.55 -18.88
C PHE A 231 -2.20 -2.86 -18.48
N HIS A 232 -1.46 -3.98 -18.52
CA HIS A 232 -2.01 -5.31 -18.28
C HIS A 232 -1.35 -6.02 -17.11
N THR A 233 -2.15 -6.78 -16.37
CA THR A 233 -1.72 -7.60 -15.22
C THR A 233 -2.10 -9.07 -15.44
N VAL A 234 -1.24 -10.01 -15.07
CA VAL A 234 -1.56 -11.44 -15.13
C VAL A 234 -2.80 -11.75 -14.29
N GLY A 235 -3.72 -12.52 -14.86
CA GLY A 235 -5.07 -12.79 -14.33
C GLY A 235 -6.11 -11.70 -14.63
N GLN A 236 -5.76 -10.63 -15.34
CA GLN A 236 -6.72 -9.60 -15.74
C GLN A 236 -7.75 -10.14 -16.74
N ARG A 237 -9.03 -9.99 -16.41
CA ARG A 237 -10.15 -10.33 -17.28
C ARG A 237 -10.76 -9.14 -18.02
N LYS A 238 -10.87 -7.98 -17.35
CA LYS A 238 -11.58 -6.80 -17.87
C LYS A 238 -10.64 -5.88 -18.65
N GLY A 239 -11.18 -5.12 -19.60
CA GLY A 239 -10.43 -4.07 -20.31
C GLY A 239 -9.47 -4.58 -21.39
N LEU A 240 -9.64 -5.81 -21.87
CA LEU A 240 -8.83 -6.38 -22.97
C LEU A 240 -9.34 -5.98 -24.36
N GLY A 241 -10.64 -5.64 -24.48
CA GLY A 241 -11.24 -5.23 -25.75
C GLY A 241 -11.36 -6.36 -26.79
N LEU A 242 -11.36 -7.62 -26.35
CA LEU A 242 -11.46 -8.81 -27.20
C LEU A 242 -12.89 -9.37 -27.22
N GLY A 243 -13.34 -9.84 -28.39
CA GLY A 243 -14.58 -10.60 -28.55
C GLY A 243 -14.42 -12.08 -28.20
N GLY A 244 -15.55 -12.80 -28.06
CA GLY A 244 -15.56 -14.26 -27.85
C GLY A 244 -15.20 -14.73 -26.43
N GLY A 245 -15.19 -13.83 -25.44
CA GLY A 245 -14.71 -14.07 -24.06
C GLY A 245 -15.44 -15.16 -23.24
N PRO A 246 -14.99 -15.40 -21.99
CA PRO A 246 -14.04 -14.58 -21.21
C PRO A 246 -12.57 -14.87 -21.55
N TRP A 247 -11.78 -13.81 -21.70
CA TRP A 247 -10.31 -13.88 -21.84
C TRP A 247 -9.62 -13.46 -20.55
N PHE A 248 -8.46 -14.05 -20.29
CA PHE A 248 -7.58 -13.70 -19.16
C PHE A 248 -6.15 -13.55 -19.63
N VAL A 249 -5.43 -12.54 -19.12
CA VAL A 249 -3.99 -12.39 -19.39
C VAL A 249 -3.21 -13.46 -18.63
N THR A 250 -2.41 -14.26 -19.33
CA THR A 250 -1.57 -15.32 -18.74
C THR A 250 -0.14 -14.87 -18.52
N ASP A 251 0.42 -14.15 -19.49
CA ASP A 251 1.83 -13.75 -19.47
C ASP A 251 2.08 -12.51 -20.33
N LYS A 252 3.28 -11.93 -20.23
CA LYS A 252 3.72 -10.74 -20.96
C LYS A 252 5.14 -10.91 -21.47
N ASP A 253 5.31 -10.79 -22.79
CA ASP A 253 6.62 -10.65 -23.40
C ASP A 253 6.94 -9.17 -23.59
N THR A 254 7.87 -8.67 -22.79
CA THR A 254 8.21 -7.24 -22.75
C THR A 254 9.11 -6.82 -23.91
N GLU A 255 9.97 -7.73 -24.41
CA GLU A 255 10.88 -7.47 -25.53
C GLU A 255 10.10 -7.31 -26.84
N ARG A 256 9.18 -8.25 -27.10
CA ARG A 256 8.32 -8.24 -28.29
C ARG A 256 7.07 -7.37 -28.12
N ASN A 257 6.81 -6.88 -26.90
CA ASN A 257 5.59 -6.15 -26.53
C ASN A 257 4.32 -6.94 -26.89
N ILE A 258 4.22 -8.16 -26.36
CA ILE A 258 3.09 -9.06 -26.54
C ILE A 258 2.45 -9.33 -25.18
N ILE A 259 1.13 -9.42 -25.13
CA ILE A 259 0.43 -10.04 -24.01
C ILE A 259 -0.18 -11.37 -24.48
N PHE A 260 -0.06 -12.39 -23.64
CA PHE A 260 -0.69 -13.68 -23.87
C PHE A 260 -2.02 -13.75 -23.13
N VAL A 261 -3.02 -14.38 -23.77
CA VAL A 261 -4.36 -14.54 -23.22
C VAL A 261 -4.88 -15.96 -23.39
N THR A 262 -5.81 -16.36 -22.53
CA THR A 262 -6.44 -17.69 -22.54
C THR A 262 -7.92 -17.59 -22.22
N HIS A 263 -8.68 -18.60 -22.65
CA HIS A 263 -10.01 -18.90 -22.11
C HIS A 263 -9.97 -19.87 -20.91
N ALA A 264 -8.88 -20.63 -20.79
CA ALA A 264 -8.77 -21.76 -19.88
C ALA A 264 -8.14 -21.37 -18.55
N GLU A 265 -8.86 -21.64 -17.45
CA GLU A 265 -8.46 -21.22 -16.11
C GLU A 265 -7.18 -21.91 -15.61
N ASN A 266 -6.84 -23.09 -16.14
CA ASN A 266 -5.65 -23.84 -15.73
C ASN A 266 -4.34 -23.08 -15.98
N TYR A 267 -4.28 -22.19 -16.97
CA TYR A 267 -3.12 -21.32 -17.20
C TYR A 267 -2.97 -20.18 -16.18
N LEU A 268 -3.96 -19.98 -15.30
CA LEU A 268 -3.96 -18.93 -14.28
C LEU A 268 -3.54 -19.45 -12.90
N LEU A 269 -3.35 -20.77 -12.77
CA LEU A 269 -3.07 -21.44 -11.52
C LEU A 269 -1.57 -21.73 -11.40
N THR A 270 -1.07 -21.63 -10.17
CA THR A 270 0.30 -22.03 -9.81
C THR A 270 0.31 -22.59 -8.39
N ASP A 271 1.20 -23.54 -8.13
CA ASP A 271 1.41 -24.15 -6.81
C ASP A 271 2.60 -23.54 -6.06
N SER A 272 3.42 -22.73 -6.74
CA SER A 272 4.68 -22.23 -6.22
C SER A 272 5.11 -20.94 -6.92
N PHE A 273 5.78 -20.06 -6.18
CA PHE A 273 6.37 -18.85 -6.74
C PHE A 273 7.62 -18.47 -5.95
N ARG A 274 8.50 -17.70 -6.59
CA ARG A 274 9.72 -17.20 -5.96
C ARG A 274 9.50 -15.78 -5.44
N LEU A 275 9.93 -15.54 -4.21
CA LEU A 275 9.95 -14.21 -3.61
C LEU A 275 11.37 -13.67 -3.57
N ILE A 276 11.52 -12.43 -4.02
CA ILE A 276 12.76 -11.65 -3.91
C ILE A 276 12.49 -10.39 -3.09
N ASP A 277 13.52 -9.83 -2.45
CA ASP A 277 13.43 -8.59 -1.65
C ASP A 277 12.32 -8.66 -0.56
N PHE A 278 12.14 -9.86 0.01
CA PHE A 278 11.23 -10.07 1.13
C PHE A 278 11.85 -9.57 2.44
N ARG A 279 11.00 -9.19 3.41
CA ARG A 279 11.42 -8.68 4.72
C ARG A 279 10.63 -9.33 5.83
N PHE A 280 11.26 -9.41 7.00
CA PHE A 280 10.58 -9.73 8.25
C PHE A 280 10.54 -8.49 9.13
N PRO A 281 9.41 -7.75 9.19
CA PRO A 281 9.30 -6.54 9.98
C PRO A 281 9.66 -6.71 11.46
N GLY A 282 9.28 -7.85 12.06
CA GLY A 282 9.58 -8.15 13.47
C GLY A 282 10.87 -8.93 13.71
N GLY A 283 11.67 -9.16 12.68
CA GLY A 283 12.75 -10.16 12.70
C GLY A 283 12.27 -11.53 12.23
N ASP A 284 13.22 -12.41 11.92
CA ASP A 284 12.97 -13.73 11.31
C ASP A 284 12.21 -14.65 12.26
N PRO A 285 10.91 -14.94 12.03
CA PRO A 285 10.12 -15.78 12.92
C PRO A 285 10.50 -17.26 12.81
N PHE A 286 11.30 -17.63 11.80
CA PHE A 286 11.73 -19.00 11.57
C PHE A 286 13.17 -19.24 12.04
N GLU A 287 13.81 -18.24 12.66
CA GLU A 287 15.15 -18.36 13.26
C GLU A 287 16.20 -18.95 12.29
N GLY A 288 16.11 -18.56 11.01
CA GLY A 288 17.02 -19.04 9.96
C GLY A 288 16.70 -20.43 9.40
N ALA A 289 15.57 -21.05 9.76
CA ALA A 289 15.16 -22.34 9.21
C ALA A 289 15.08 -22.29 7.67
N ALA A 290 15.68 -23.29 7.04
CA ALA A 290 15.75 -23.39 5.57
C ALA A 290 14.38 -23.67 4.93
N ARG A 291 13.44 -24.24 5.68
CA ARG A 291 12.08 -24.54 5.25
C ARG A 291 11.12 -24.48 6.43
N GLY A 292 9.84 -24.27 6.16
CA GLY A 292 8.80 -24.31 7.18
C GLY A 292 7.41 -24.07 6.62
N GLU A 293 6.42 -24.14 7.50
CA GLU A 293 5.03 -23.84 7.19
C GLU A 293 4.72 -22.38 7.48
N CYS A 294 3.84 -21.80 6.66
CA CYS A 294 3.41 -20.43 6.84
C CYS A 294 2.02 -20.21 6.22
N LEU A 295 1.46 -19.04 6.52
CA LEU A 295 0.31 -18.53 5.81
C LEU A 295 0.77 -17.47 4.82
N VAL A 296 0.24 -17.53 3.59
CA VAL A 296 0.62 -16.64 2.49
C VAL A 296 -0.61 -15.91 1.98
N LYS A 297 -0.45 -14.61 1.75
CA LYS A 297 -1.45 -13.77 1.10
C LYS A 297 -0.80 -13.09 -0.10
N ILE A 298 -1.30 -13.40 -1.30
CA ILE A 298 -0.75 -12.86 -2.56
C ILE A 298 -1.47 -11.59 -3.04
N ARG A 299 -2.66 -11.31 -2.51
CA ARG A 299 -3.49 -10.13 -2.82
C ARG A 299 -4.24 -9.65 -1.58
N HIS A 300 -4.47 -8.33 -1.48
CA HIS A 300 -5.00 -7.68 -0.28
C HIS A 300 -6.39 -8.16 0.19
N THR A 301 -7.27 -8.56 -0.73
CA THR A 301 -8.65 -8.93 -0.37
C THR A 301 -8.84 -10.41 -0.06
N GLU A 302 -7.85 -11.24 -0.36
CA GLU A 302 -7.97 -12.69 -0.23
C GLU A 302 -7.58 -13.12 1.18
N ALA A 303 -8.25 -14.16 1.70
CA ALA A 303 -7.83 -14.79 2.93
C ALA A 303 -6.44 -15.41 2.74
N PRO A 304 -5.57 -15.39 3.77
CA PRO A 304 -4.29 -16.07 3.69
C PRO A 304 -4.51 -17.59 3.54
N VAL A 305 -3.69 -18.23 2.73
CA VAL A 305 -3.74 -19.68 2.47
C VAL A 305 -2.54 -20.39 3.08
N PRO A 306 -2.68 -21.64 3.54
CA PRO A 306 -1.54 -22.46 3.97
C PRO A 306 -0.54 -22.67 2.84
N ALA A 307 0.74 -22.54 3.16
CA ALA A 307 1.85 -22.78 2.24
C ALA A 307 3.08 -23.29 2.99
N THR A 308 4.04 -23.81 2.23
CA THR A 308 5.40 -24.05 2.72
C THR A 308 6.34 -23.06 2.07
N PHE A 309 7.41 -22.69 2.78
CA PHE A 309 8.49 -21.91 2.20
C PHE A 309 9.78 -22.71 2.20
N GLN A 310 10.66 -22.38 1.25
CA GLN A 310 12.04 -22.83 1.20
C GLN A 310 12.93 -21.62 0.92
N ARG A 311 14.00 -21.44 1.71
CA ARG A 311 15.02 -20.42 1.43
C ARG A 311 15.89 -20.89 0.29
N LEU A 312 16.02 -20.06 -0.73
CA LEU A 312 16.90 -20.29 -1.86
C LEU A 312 18.29 -19.72 -1.54
N THR A 313 19.34 -20.49 -1.82
CA THR A 313 20.71 -19.96 -1.88
C THR A 313 20.95 -19.34 -3.25
N PRO A 314 21.98 -18.49 -3.44
CA PRO A 314 22.33 -17.94 -4.75
C PRO A 314 22.54 -19.00 -5.85
N GLU A 315 22.75 -20.27 -5.47
CA GLU A 315 22.93 -21.41 -6.37
C GLU A 315 21.62 -22.12 -6.77
N THR A 316 20.47 -21.68 -6.24
CA THR A 316 19.12 -22.29 -6.43
C THR A 316 18.05 -21.26 -6.80
#